data_AF-A0A920G748-F1
#
_entry.id   AF-A0A920G748-F1
#
_cell.length_a   1.000
_cell.length_b   1.000
_cell.length_c   1.000
_cell.angle_alpha   90.00
_cell.angle_beta   90.00
_cell.angle_gamma   90.00
#
_symmetry.space_group_name_H-M   'P 1'
#
loop_
_entity.id
_entity.type
_entity.pdbx_description
1 polymer ?
#
loop_
_entity_poly.entity_id
_entity_poly.type
_entity_poly.pdbx_seq_one_letter_code
_entity_poly.pdbx_strand_id
1 'polypeptide(L)'
;MTWSAFSFPIVVLAIDLTVRVLGKSIARATIALSYPLAILSSVVVLLFEGLGEQEAYRIGFASATAYGVSTLLDVYVFQFLRERYNYWWIAPSISTVFANVIDTFVFFFAAFSNSNDTFMAENWIEIATNQSFIKILIGLILFLPFYGILLNYILKKINKDDA
;
A
#
# COMPACT_ATOMS: atom_id res chain seq x y z
N MET A 1 -11.33 1.53 18.17
CA MET A 1 -11.35 0.60 17.01
C MET A 1 -12.56 0.74 16.08
N THR A 2 -13.59 1.55 16.37
CA THR A 2 -14.85 1.59 15.58
C THR A 2 -14.94 2.71 14.53
N TRP A 3 -14.27 3.86 14.74
CA TRP A 3 -14.37 4.99 13.80
C TRP A 3 -13.52 4.84 12.53
N SER A 4 -12.37 4.15 12.64
CA SER A 4 -11.45 3.96 11.51
C SER A 4 -12.07 3.06 10.43
N ALA A 5 -12.89 2.07 10.79
CA ALA A 5 -13.58 1.19 9.83
C ALA A 5 -14.62 1.90 8.95
N PHE A 6 -15.24 2.99 9.42
CA PHE A 6 -16.21 3.79 8.66
C PHE A 6 -15.59 4.94 7.87
N SER A 7 -14.49 5.51 8.36
CA SER A 7 -13.80 6.62 7.71
C SER A 7 -12.87 6.14 6.59
N PHE A 8 -12.29 4.93 6.73
CA PHE A 8 -11.39 4.36 5.73
C PHE A 8 -12.02 4.25 4.32
N PRO A 9 -13.24 3.74 4.14
CA PRO A 9 -13.87 3.69 2.81
C PRO A 9 -14.09 5.06 2.20
N ILE A 10 -14.48 6.06 3.00
CA ILE A 10 -14.74 7.43 2.53
C ILE A 10 -13.44 8.11 2.11
N VAL A 11 -12.37 7.93 2.90
CA VAL A 11 -11.04 8.47 2.60
C VAL A 11 -10.49 7.85 1.33
N VAL A 12 -10.60 6.53 1.17
CA VAL A 12 -10.18 5.84 -0.06
C VAL A 12 -10.96 6.33 -1.28
N LEU A 13 -12.28 6.50 -1.15
CA LEU A 13 -13.14 7.04 -2.21
C LEU A 13 -12.77 8.48 -2.57
N ALA A 14 -12.51 9.32 -1.57
CA ALA A 14 -12.12 10.71 -1.78
C ALA A 14 -10.77 10.81 -2.48
N ILE A 15 -9.80 9.97 -2.10
CA ILE A 15 -8.49 9.88 -2.74
C ILE A 15 -8.65 9.44 -4.20
N ASP A 16 -9.42 8.38 -4.45
CA ASP A 16 -9.62 7.83 -5.81
C ASP A 16 -10.34 8.82 -6.74
N LEU A 17 -11.36 9.52 -6.23
CA LEU A 17 -12.08 10.57 -6.97
C LEU A 17 -11.19 11.78 -7.27
N THR A 18 -10.39 12.22 -6.29
CA THR A 18 -9.45 13.33 -6.44
C THR A 18 -8.37 13.00 -7.47
N VAL A 19 -7.82 11.80 -7.41
CA VAL A 19 -6.85 11.26 -8.37
C VAL A 19 -7.43 11.19 -9.78
N ARG A 20 -8.71 10.81 -9.91
CA ARG A 20 -9.39 10.67 -11.21
C ARG A 20 -9.78 12.02 -11.83
N VAL A 21 -10.18 13.00 -11.01
CA VAL A 21 -10.57 14.35 -11.46
C VAL A 21 -9.35 15.20 -11.80
N LEU A 22 -8.24 15.05 -11.06
CA LEU A 22 -7.00 15.81 -11.29
C LEU A 22 -6.09 15.18 -12.36
N GLY A 23 -6.42 13.99 -12.85
CA GLY A 23 -5.71 13.30 -13.92
C GLY A 23 -4.45 12.55 -13.47
N LYS A 24 -4.05 11.56 -14.29
CA LYS A 24 -2.94 10.61 -14.03
C LYS A 24 -1.61 11.24 -13.59
N SER A 25 -1.33 12.48 -13.99
CA SER A 25 -0.08 13.16 -13.64
C SER A 25 -0.09 13.67 -12.20
N ILE A 26 -1.17 14.35 -11.80
CA ILE A 26 -1.31 14.92 -10.46
C ILE A 26 -1.48 13.80 -9.43
N ALA A 27 -2.21 12.74 -9.75
CA ALA A 27 -2.33 11.56 -8.89
C ALA A 27 -0.98 10.92 -8.53
N ARG A 28 -0.11 10.72 -9.52
CA ARG A 28 1.24 10.20 -9.30
C ARG A 28 2.09 11.18 -8.48
N ALA A 29 1.94 12.48 -8.72
CA ALA A 29 2.63 13.50 -7.95
C ALA A 29 2.14 13.55 -6.49
N THR A 30 0.83 13.50 -6.24
CA THR A 30 0.26 13.49 -4.90
C THR A 30 0.71 12.27 -4.12
N ILE A 31 0.66 11.07 -4.72
CA ILE A 31 1.18 9.85 -4.08
C ILE A 31 2.69 9.97 -3.84
N ALA A 32 3.46 10.42 -4.83
CA ALA A 32 4.91 10.58 -4.70
C ALA A 32 5.32 11.63 -3.65
N LEU A 33 4.44 12.59 -3.32
CA LEU A 33 4.72 13.69 -2.39
C LEU A 33 4.19 13.36 -0.98
N SER A 34 3.03 12.70 -0.87
CA SER A 34 2.49 12.24 0.41
C SER A 34 3.30 11.08 1.00
N TYR A 35 3.92 10.24 0.16
CA TYR A 35 4.74 9.11 0.61
C TYR A 35 5.97 9.51 1.45
N PRO A 36 6.89 10.37 0.96
CA PRO A 36 8.02 10.84 1.75
C PRO A 36 7.59 11.67 2.95
N LEU A 37 6.47 12.41 2.86
CA LEU A 37 5.88 13.12 4.00
C LEU A 37 5.38 12.18 5.10
N ALA A 38 4.79 11.03 4.75
CA ALA A 38 4.38 10.02 5.72
C ALA A 38 5.57 9.34 6.39
N ILE A 39 6.64 9.07 5.63
CA ILE A 39 7.90 8.54 6.18
C ILE A 39 8.53 9.56 7.14
N LEU A 40 8.62 10.82 6.72
CA LEU A 40 9.17 11.90 7.55
C LEU A 40 8.33 12.14 8.79
N SER A 41 7.00 12.12 8.71
CA SER A 41 6.14 12.27 9.89
C SER A 41 6.29 11.09 10.85
N SER A 42 6.42 9.85 10.35
CA SER A 42 6.74 8.70 11.20
C SER A 42 8.10 8.84 11.89
N VAL A 43 9.16 9.25 11.16
CA VAL A 43 10.48 9.48 11.74
C VAL A 43 10.44 10.57 12.82
N VAL A 44 9.74 11.67 12.55
CA VAL A 44 9.58 12.78 13.50
C VAL A 44 8.81 12.33 14.75
N VAL A 45 7.71 11.61 14.59
CA VAL A 45 6.93 11.08 15.74
C VAL A 45 7.78 10.16 16.60
N LEU A 46 8.55 9.24 16.00
CA LEU A 46 9.42 8.32 16.73
C LEU A 46 10.57 9.06 17.46
N LEU A 47 11.12 10.12 16.86
CA LEU A 47 12.09 11.00 17.52
C LEU A 47 11.46 11.77 18.70
N PHE A 48 10.20 12.22 18.57
CA PHE A 48 9.45 12.85 19.65
C PHE A 48 9.09 11.88 20.78
N GLU A 49 8.90 10.59 20.47
CA GLU A 49 8.68 9.52 21.45
C GLU A 49 9.97 9.09 22.17
N GLY A 50 11.13 9.64 21.80
CA GLY A 50 12.40 9.43 22.47
C GLY A 50 13.18 8.19 22.02
N LEU A 51 12.82 7.59 20.88
CA LEU A 51 13.66 6.57 20.22
C LEU A 51 14.98 7.18 19.77
N GLY A 52 16.06 6.41 19.88
CA GLY A 52 17.40 6.88 19.49
C GLY A 52 17.44 7.29 18.02
N GLU A 53 18.15 8.39 17.70
CA GLU A 53 18.23 8.93 16.33
C GLU A 53 18.59 7.86 15.28
N GLN A 54 19.48 6.94 15.66
CA GLN A 54 19.96 5.84 14.83
C GLN A 54 18.83 4.86 14.43
N GLU A 55 17.85 4.64 15.31
CA GLU A 55 16.72 3.76 15.07
C GLU A 55 15.69 4.43 14.16
N ALA A 56 15.45 5.73 14.36
CA ALA A 56 14.57 6.53 13.51
C ALA A 56 15.10 6.59 12.05
N TYR A 57 16.40 6.81 11.85
CA TYR A 57 17.00 6.76 10.51
C TYR A 57 16.91 5.37 9.87
N ARG A 58 17.12 4.30 10.65
CA ARG A 58 17.01 2.92 10.13
C ARG A 58 15.59 2.60 9.68
N ILE A 59 14.58 2.98 10.47
CA ILE A 59 13.16 2.79 10.13
C ILE A 59 12.77 3.60 8.88
N GLY A 60 13.26 4.85 8.78
CA GLY A 60 13.04 5.70 7.61
C GLY A 60 13.62 5.09 6.33
N PHE A 61 14.86 4.61 6.38
CA PHE A 61 15.51 3.96 5.24
C PHE A 61 14.85 2.62 4.88
N ALA A 62 14.47 1.84 5.89
CA ALA A 62 13.72 0.60 5.71
C ALA A 62 12.38 0.84 4.98
N SER A 63 11.64 1.88 5.39
CA SER A 63 10.38 2.27 4.75
C SER A 63 10.57 2.68 3.29
N ALA A 64 11.58 3.51 3.02
CA ALA A 64 11.88 3.95 1.65
C ALA A 64 12.25 2.76 0.74
N THR A 65 13.06 1.83 1.26
CA THR A 65 13.49 0.62 0.53
C THR A 65 12.31 -0.32 0.26
N ALA A 66 11.53 -0.62 1.31
CA ALA A 66 10.35 -1.47 1.22
C ALA A 66 9.37 -0.96 0.16
N TYR A 67 9.08 0.33 0.21
CA TYR A 67 8.19 0.96 -0.75
C TYR A 67 8.72 0.94 -2.17
N GLY A 68 9.99 1.31 -2.38
CA GLY A 68 10.59 1.31 -3.71
C GLY A 68 10.51 -0.07 -4.35
N VAL A 69 10.85 -1.12 -3.60
CA VAL A 69 10.80 -2.50 -4.07
C VAL A 69 9.36 -2.96 -4.31
N SER A 70 8.44 -2.71 -3.37
CA SER A 70 7.05 -3.16 -3.48
C SER A 70 6.30 -2.49 -4.62
N THR A 71 6.53 -1.19 -4.85
CA THR A 71 5.87 -0.44 -5.93
C THR A 71 6.35 -0.88 -7.30
N LEU A 72 7.65 -1.13 -7.46
CA LEU A 72 8.20 -1.65 -8.72
C LEU A 72 7.67 -3.06 -9.00
N LEU A 73 7.60 -3.90 -7.96
CA LEU A 73 7.06 -5.25 -8.09
C LEU A 73 5.57 -5.24 -8.44
N ASP A 74 4.77 -4.36 -7.82
CA ASP A 74 3.34 -4.20 -8.14
C ASP A 74 3.15 -3.92 -9.63
N VAL A 75 3.86 -2.92 -10.17
CA VAL A 75 3.77 -2.55 -11.59
C VAL A 75 4.17 -3.72 -12.50
N TYR A 76 5.27 -4.40 -12.17
CA TYR A 76 5.77 -5.52 -12.97
C TYR A 76 4.80 -6.71 -12.97
N VAL A 77 4.34 -7.14 -11.79
CA VAL A 77 3.41 -8.26 -11.64
C VAL A 77 2.07 -7.92 -12.27
N PHE A 78 1.57 -6.69 -12.11
CA PHE A 78 0.35 -6.23 -12.74
C PHE A 78 0.42 -6.33 -14.27
N GLN A 79 1.49 -5.82 -14.89
CA GLN A 79 1.66 -5.89 -16.34
C GLN A 79 1.75 -7.33 -16.83
N PHE A 80 2.57 -8.15 -16.17
CA PHE A 80 2.73 -9.57 -16.50
C PHE A 80 1.39 -10.34 -16.46
N LEU A 81 0.59 -10.13 -15.41
CA LEU A 81 -0.69 -10.80 -15.25
C LEU A 81 -1.75 -10.26 -16.22
N ARG A 82 -1.73 -8.96 -16.51
CA ARG A 82 -2.67 -8.34 -17.44
C ARG A 82 -2.47 -8.86 -18.87
N GLU A 83 -1.24 -9.13 -19.27
CA GLU A 83 -0.93 -9.67 -20.61
C GLU A 83 -1.25 -11.15 -20.72
N ARG A 84 -1.13 -11.90 -19.62
CA ARG A 84 -1.33 -13.36 -19.61
C ARG A 84 -2.77 -13.80 -19.31
N TYR A 85 -3.54 -13.00 -18.59
CA TYR A 85 -4.89 -13.35 -18.15
C TYR A 85 -5.93 -12.33 -18.64
N ASN A 86 -7.03 -12.82 -19.22
CA ASN A 86 -8.14 -11.99 -19.71
C ASN A 86 -9.11 -11.52 -18.61
N TYR A 87 -8.97 -12.01 -17.37
CA TYR A 87 -9.82 -11.60 -16.27
C TYR A 87 -9.27 -10.32 -15.63
N TRP A 88 -10.05 -9.24 -15.74
CA TRP A 88 -9.69 -7.90 -15.30
C TRP A 88 -9.29 -7.79 -13.81
N TRP A 89 -9.80 -8.68 -12.95
CA TRP A 89 -9.57 -8.63 -11.50
C TRP A 89 -8.31 -9.37 -11.06
N ILE A 90 -7.80 -10.32 -11.87
CA ILE A 90 -6.64 -11.16 -11.50
C ILE A 90 -5.38 -10.31 -11.36
N ALA A 91 -5.10 -9.47 -12.36
CA ALA A 91 -3.92 -8.62 -12.37
C ALA A 91 -3.84 -7.69 -11.14
N PRO A 92 -4.85 -6.85 -10.84
CA PRO A 92 -4.79 -5.96 -9.69
C PRO A 92 -4.84 -6.69 -8.34
N SER A 93 -5.63 -7.76 -8.20
CA SER A 93 -5.69 -8.49 -6.92
C SER A 93 -4.38 -9.16 -6.58
N ILE A 94 -3.77 -9.87 -7.53
CA ILE A 94 -2.54 -10.59 -7.28
C ILE A 94 -1.36 -9.63 -7.13
N SER A 95 -1.25 -8.59 -7.97
CA SER A 95 -0.14 -7.63 -7.85
C SER A 95 -0.15 -6.93 -6.48
N THR A 96 -1.33 -6.51 -6.03
CA THR A 96 -1.51 -5.87 -4.71
C THR A 96 -1.12 -6.82 -3.58
N VAL A 97 -1.49 -8.11 -3.66
CA VAL A 97 -1.11 -9.10 -2.65
C VAL A 97 0.40 -9.27 -2.58
N PHE A 98 1.05 -9.49 -3.72
CA PHE A 98 2.51 -9.66 -3.76
C PHE A 98 3.26 -8.42 -3.30
N ALA A 99 2.82 -7.23 -3.73
CA ALA A 99 3.41 -5.97 -3.32
C ALA A 99 3.31 -5.75 -1.80
N ASN A 100 2.16 -6.02 -1.19
CA ASN A 100 1.98 -5.86 0.26
C ASN A 100 2.82 -6.84 1.10
N VAL A 101 2.97 -8.09 0.62
CA VAL A 101 3.84 -9.08 1.28
C VAL A 101 5.28 -8.59 1.22
N ILE A 102 5.77 -8.24 0.03
CA ILE A 102 7.16 -7.81 -0.13
C ILE A 102 7.45 -6.51 0.60
N ASP A 103 6.52 -5.54 0.58
CA ASP A 103 6.61 -4.30 1.36
C ASP A 103 6.83 -4.61 2.85
N THR A 104 5.97 -5.45 3.42
CA THR A 104 5.99 -5.75 4.85
C THR A 104 7.25 -6.52 5.22
N PHE A 105 7.61 -7.56 4.47
CA PHE A 105 8.80 -8.36 4.78
C PHE A 105 10.10 -7.58 4.59
N VAL A 106 10.23 -6.79 3.53
CA VAL A 106 11.42 -5.94 3.31
C VAL A 106 11.52 -4.85 4.37
N PHE A 107 10.38 -4.26 4.78
CA PHE A 107 10.35 -3.27 5.85
C PHE A 107 10.81 -3.88 7.17
N PHE A 108 10.18 -4.97 7.62
CA PHE A 108 10.51 -5.57 8.91
C PHE A 108 11.94 -6.12 8.94
N PHE A 109 12.40 -6.68 7.81
CA PHE A 109 13.79 -7.09 7.67
C PHE A 109 14.73 -5.89 7.80
N ALA A 110 14.56 -4.82 7.01
CA ALA A 110 15.48 -3.69 7.04
C ALA A 110 15.38 -2.84 8.34
N ALA A 111 14.21 -2.80 8.99
CA ALA A 111 13.99 -2.02 10.20
C ALA A 111 14.43 -2.74 11.48
N PHE A 112 14.21 -4.06 11.55
CA PHE A 112 14.34 -4.84 12.79
C PHE A 112 15.33 -6.01 12.71
N SER A 113 15.83 -6.39 11.53
CA SER A 113 16.95 -7.32 11.50
C SER A 113 18.15 -6.68 12.22
N ASN A 114 18.63 -7.37 13.25
CA ASN A 114 19.74 -6.91 14.09
C ASN A 114 19.46 -5.56 14.80
N SER A 115 18.21 -5.28 15.17
CA SER A 115 17.84 -4.11 15.98
C SER A 115 18.21 -4.25 17.46
N ASN A 116 18.39 -3.13 18.15
CA ASN A 116 18.56 -3.11 19.60
C ASN A 116 17.30 -3.57 20.35
N ASP A 117 16.13 -3.47 19.70
CA ASP A 117 14.91 -4.09 20.18
C ASP A 117 15.00 -5.61 19.96
N THR A 118 15.35 -6.33 21.04
CA THR A 118 15.51 -7.80 21.03
C THR A 118 14.20 -8.51 20.74
N PHE A 119 13.07 -7.98 21.21
CA PHE A 119 11.76 -8.58 20.97
C PHE A 119 11.39 -8.51 19.48
N MET A 120 11.56 -7.34 18.85
CA MET A 120 11.31 -7.19 17.43
C MET A 120 12.32 -7.98 16.59
N ALA A 121 13.61 -7.98 16.94
CA ALA A 121 14.65 -8.72 16.21
C ALA A 121 14.45 -10.26 16.23
N GLU A 122 13.86 -10.81 17.29
CA GLU A 122 13.57 -12.24 17.38
C GLU A 122 12.23 -12.62 16.72
N ASN A 123 11.23 -11.73 16.76
CA ASN A 123 9.84 -12.04 16.36
C ASN A 123 9.38 -11.35 15.07
N TRP A 124 10.22 -10.57 14.38
CA TRP A 124 9.82 -9.78 13.22
C TRP A 124 9.17 -10.60 12.10
N ILE A 125 9.54 -11.87 11.93
CA ILE A 125 8.94 -12.76 10.92
C ILE A 125 7.47 -13.04 11.26
N GLU A 126 7.17 -13.36 12.52
CA GLU A 126 5.81 -13.64 12.97
C GLU A 126 4.94 -12.38 12.87
N ILE A 127 5.48 -11.24 13.31
CA ILE A 127 4.81 -9.94 13.25
C ILE A 127 4.53 -9.54 11.79
N ALA A 128 5.54 -9.63 10.92
CA ALA A 128 5.39 -9.34 9.49
C ALA A 128 4.36 -10.27 8.82
N THR A 129 4.33 -11.55 9.20
CA THR A 129 3.37 -12.52 8.67
C THR A 129 1.94 -12.16 9.08
N ASN A 130 1.71 -11.93 10.38
CA ASN A 130 0.40 -11.55 10.90
C ASN A 130 -0.10 -10.23 10.30
N GLN A 131 0.78 -9.24 10.16
CA GLN A 131 0.42 -7.97 9.54
C GLN A 131 0.13 -8.11 8.04
N SER A 132 0.94 -8.89 7.31
CA SER A 132 0.70 -9.16 5.89
C SER A 132 -0.64 -9.87 5.68
N PHE A 133 -0.95 -10.85 6.52
CA PHE A 133 -2.20 -11.60 6.45
C PHE A 133 -3.41 -10.67 6.64
N ILE A 134 -3.40 -9.81 7.66
CA ILE A 134 -4.48 -8.85 7.92
C ILE A 134 -4.60 -7.84 6.76
N LYS A 135 -3.47 -7.28 6.28
CA LYS A 135 -3.45 -6.36 5.13
C LYS A 135 -4.06 -6.99 3.88
N ILE A 136 -3.69 -8.23 3.56
CA ILE A 136 -4.22 -8.97 2.40
C ILE A 136 -5.71 -9.27 2.59
N LEU A 137 -6.13 -9.71 3.77
CA LEU A 137 -7.51 -10.11 4.04
C LEU A 137 -8.45 -8.90 3.94
N ILE A 138 -8.09 -7.78 4.57
CA ILE A 138 -8.81 -6.51 4.45
C ILE A 138 -8.76 -6.00 3.00
N GLY A 139 -7.57 -6.07 2.39
CA GLY A 139 -7.33 -5.69 1.00
C GLY A 139 -8.28 -6.41 0.06
N LEU A 140 -8.33 -7.74 0.07
CA LEU A 140 -9.19 -8.51 -0.83
C LEU A 140 -10.68 -8.29 -0.55
N ILE A 141 -11.10 -8.25 0.72
CA ILE A 141 -12.51 -8.05 1.09
C ILE A 141 -13.02 -6.68 0.65
N LEU A 142 -12.21 -5.62 0.77
CA LEU A 142 -12.61 -4.27 0.35
C LEU A 142 -12.37 -4.05 -1.14
N PHE A 143 -11.24 -4.49 -1.68
CA PHE A 143 -10.80 -4.13 -3.02
C PHE A 143 -11.63 -4.82 -4.12
N LEU A 144 -11.98 -6.09 -3.97
CA LEU A 144 -12.80 -6.79 -4.98
C LEU A 144 -14.19 -6.16 -5.19
N PRO A 145 -15.00 -5.91 -4.16
CA PRO A 145 -16.32 -5.31 -4.36
C PRO A 145 -16.24 -3.87 -4.87
N PHE A 146 -15.30 -3.06 -4.37
CA PHE A 146 -15.14 -1.68 -4.82
C PHE A 146 -14.69 -1.60 -6.29
N TYR A 147 -13.70 -2.40 -6.69
CA TYR A 147 -13.25 -2.41 -8.08
C TYR A 147 -14.34 -2.91 -9.03
N GLY A 148 -15.11 -3.94 -8.63
CA GLY A 148 -16.25 -4.43 -9.40
C GLY A 148 -17.31 -3.35 -9.65
N ILE A 149 -17.67 -2.58 -8.63
CA ILE A 149 -18.62 -1.46 -8.76
C ILE A 149 -18.06 -0.37 -9.68
N LEU A 150 -16.79 -0.01 -9.49
CA LEU A 150 -16.14 1.06 -10.25
C LEU A 150 -16.01 0.72 -11.74
N LEU A 151 -15.57 -0.50 -12.07
CA LEU A 151 -15.46 -0.97 -13.45
C LEU A 151 -16.82 -0.99 -14.13
N ASN A 152 -17.84 -1.52 -13.45
CA ASN A 152 -19.19 -1.61 -14.00
C ASN A 152 -19.80 -0.20 -14.24
N TYR A 153 -19.46 0.78 -13.39
CA TYR A 153 -19.86 2.17 -13.55
C TYR A 153 -19.19 2.84 -14.76
N ILE A 154 -17.88 2.61 -14.97
CA ILE A 154 -17.14 3.15 -16.13
C ILE A 154 -17.65 2.52 -17.44
N LEU A 155 -17.80 1.19 -17.48
CA LEU A 155 -18.28 0.49 -18.67
C LEU A 155 -19.69 0.94 -19.04
N LYS A 156 -20.57 1.15 -18.06
CA LYS A 156 -21.90 1.74 -18.29
C LYS A 156 -21.85 3.16 -18.82
N LYS A 157 -20.88 3.97 -18.40
CA LYS A 157 -20.75 5.36 -18.84
C LYS A 157 -20.21 5.44 -20.26
N ILE A 158 -19.19 4.64 -20.59
CA ILE A 158 -18.63 4.55 -21.95
C ILE A 158 -19.69 4.03 -22.94
N ASN A 159 -20.39 2.94 -22.62
CA ASN A 159 -21.46 2.42 -23.49
C ASN A 159 -22.67 3.37 -23.64
N LYS A 160 -22.80 4.39 -22.79
CA LYS A 160 -23.87 5.38 -22.85
C LYS A 160 -23.47 6.62 -23.66
N ASP A 161 -22.17 6.86 -23.84
CA ASP A 161 -21.65 7.93 -24.69
C ASP A 161 -21.53 7.48 -26.17
N ASP A 162 -21.57 6.16 -26.44
CA ASP A 162 -21.53 5.53 -27.77
C ASP A 162 -22.93 5.18 -28.36
N ALA A 163 -24.04 5.58 -27.71
CA ALA A 163 -25.43 5.31 -28.11
C ALA A 163 -26.26 6.60 -28.21
#